data_AF-A0AAU9RH53-F1
#
_entry.id   AF-A0AAU9RH53-F1
#
_cell.length_a   1.000
_cell.length_b   1.000
_cell.length_c   1.000
_cell.angle_alpha   90.00
_cell.angle_beta   90.00
_cell.angle_gamma   90.00
#
_symmetry.space_group_name_H-M   'P 1'
#
loop_
_entity.id
_entity.type
_entity.pdbx_description
1 polymer ?
#
loop_
_entity_poly.entity_id
_entity_poly.type
_entity_poly.pdbx_seq_one_letter_code
_entity_poly.pdbx_strand_id
1 'polypeptide(L)'
;MAISSNLSYRLFLLTGLLSVVAISFADSESDSHLIGELVSLRSAADSGVIPLDDDGVSRFITSVATPRPYSLIIFFDAVDLHSNRELGLQKLRREFGIVSASFIANNNGSNGAKLFFCDINTTHSEPSFHRFAVKSIPHIFLVDPWMENLQDKSGKMEHGDFEGLAESMAGFVERRTKLTVGPIHRPPLLSKAQISVITALVVISTPILIKKVLKGETLLHDRRVWLSGAVFVYFFSVAGTMHNIINDAPMYLRDHEGSNSLVFFYEGSHFQLWGEGFAVGFLYTVVGLLLAFVPNALTDYDFGSVHIVLGCEEIGRQDIKYFLIGHRAGIDGSLAFKTNKGIEEEVARAFVNHYYHLFDNDRSSLSTLYNPTSLLTFEGQKIYGVEDISNKLKQLPFDQCRHLISTVDSQPSSMAGGCGGILVFVSGSLQLHGEDHPLRFSQTFHLIPLPQGSFFVQNEMFRLNYG
;
A
#
# COMPACT_ATOMS: atom_id res chain seq x y z
N MET A 1 65.41 79.10 19.60
CA MET A 1 64.44 78.47 20.52
C MET A 1 63.18 78.15 19.70
N ALA A 2 63.20 77.02 18.98
CA ALA A 2 62.13 76.64 18.04
C ALA A 2 61.86 75.13 18.21
N ILE A 3 61.32 74.77 19.37
CA ILE A 3 60.92 73.39 19.70
C ILE A 3 59.65 73.49 20.55
N SER A 4 58.46 73.53 19.95
CA SER A 4 57.21 73.20 20.69
C SER A 4 55.96 72.98 19.84
N SER A 5 55.88 73.40 18.57
CA SER A 5 54.59 73.32 17.82
C SER A 5 54.21 71.93 17.29
N ASN A 6 55.17 71.03 17.07
CA ASN A 6 54.89 69.68 16.56
C ASN A 6 54.43 68.67 17.64
N LEU A 7 54.68 68.96 18.92
CA LEU A 7 54.31 68.04 20.02
C LEU A 7 52.81 68.10 20.33
N SER A 8 52.22 69.30 20.30
CA SER A 8 50.78 69.48 20.55
C SER A 8 49.90 68.84 19.47
N TYR A 9 50.30 68.90 18.19
CA TYR A 9 49.53 68.28 17.09
C TYR A 9 49.58 66.75 17.15
N ARG A 10 50.74 66.18 17.52
CA ARG A 10 50.87 64.73 17.74
C ARG A 10 50.11 64.27 18.97
N LEU A 11 50.09 65.06 20.05
CA LEU A 11 49.29 64.74 21.23
C LEU A 11 47.79 64.78 20.90
N PHE A 12 47.33 65.78 20.12
CA PHE A 12 45.94 65.89 19.71
C PHE A 12 45.49 64.75 18.78
N LEU A 13 46.36 64.35 17.84
CA LEU A 13 46.13 63.18 16.98
C LEU A 13 46.13 61.88 17.79
N LEU A 14 47.02 61.75 18.78
CA LEU A 14 47.06 60.57 19.65
C LEU A 14 45.84 60.50 20.57
N THR A 15 45.35 61.63 21.11
CA THR A 15 44.12 61.68 21.92
C THR A 15 42.87 61.43 21.08
N GLY A 16 42.83 61.91 19.84
CA GLY A 16 41.75 61.59 18.90
C GLY A 16 41.76 60.11 18.47
N LEU A 17 42.95 59.52 18.29
CA LEU A 17 43.08 58.10 18.01
C LEU A 17 42.71 57.24 19.23
N LEU A 18 43.11 57.65 20.44
CA LEU A 18 42.72 56.97 21.69
C LEU A 18 41.22 57.09 21.98
N SER A 19 40.56 58.21 21.63
CA SER A 19 39.11 58.34 21.81
C SER A 19 38.34 57.48 20.81
N VAL A 20 38.80 57.39 19.55
CA VAL A 20 38.20 56.50 18.55
C VAL A 20 38.38 55.03 18.94
N VAL A 21 39.56 54.66 19.46
CA VAL A 21 39.84 53.32 19.96
C VAL A 21 39.01 53.00 21.21
N ALA A 22 38.83 53.95 22.14
CA ALA A 22 37.99 53.78 23.32
C ALA A 22 36.49 53.61 22.96
N ILE A 23 36.00 54.28 21.91
CA ILE A 23 34.63 54.10 21.41
C ILE A 23 34.44 52.69 20.82
N SER A 24 35.44 52.15 20.11
CA SER A 24 35.37 50.79 19.56
C SER A 24 35.43 49.68 20.62
N PHE A 25 36.00 49.95 21.81
CA PHE A 25 36.05 48.97 22.91
C PHE A 25 34.80 48.98 23.79
N ALA A 26 34.11 50.11 23.93
CA ALA A 26 32.92 50.24 24.79
C ALA A 26 31.71 49.42 24.27
N ASP A 27 31.48 49.39 22.95
CA ASP A 27 30.36 48.62 22.35
C ASP A 27 30.55 47.11 22.48
N SER A 28 31.80 46.63 22.49
CA SER A 28 32.09 45.19 22.55
C SER A 28 31.69 44.54 23.87
N GLU A 29 31.70 45.29 24.98
CA GLU A 29 31.35 44.78 26.31
C GLU A 29 29.82 44.69 26.47
N SER A 30 29.08 45.70 26.01
CA SER A 30 27.60 45.68 26.01
C SER A 30 27.02 44.61 25.08
N ASP A 31 27.62 44.43 23.90
CA ASP A 31 27.20 43.41 22.93
C ASP A 31 27.41 41.99 23.47
N SER A 32 28.53 41.77 24.17
CA SER A 32 28.82 40.49 24.81
C SER A 32 27.83 40.15 25.93
N HIS A 33 27.37 41.15 26.68
CA HIS A 33 26.39 40.98 27.74
C HIS A 33 25.00 40.63 27.18
N LEU A 34 24.56 41.33 26.12
CA LEU A 34 23.28 41.06 25.44
C LEU A 34 23.25 39.64 24.83
N ILE A 35 24.35 39.24 24.18
CA ILE A 35 24.48 37.88 23.62
C ILE A 35 24.47 36.84 24.75
N GLY A 36 25.18 37.09 25.85
CA GLY A 36 25.20 36.19 27.01
C GLY A 36 23.81 35.96 27.61
N GLU A 37 23.00 37.01 27.68
CA GLU A 37 21.61 36.94 28.13
C GLU A 37 20.70 36.19 27.16
N LEU A 38 20.82 36.42 25.84
CA LEU A 38 20.06 35.64 24.85
C LEU A 38 20.45 34.16 24.86
N VAL A 39 21.73 33.85 25.10
CA VAL A 39 22.20 32.46 25.25
C VAL A 39 21.63 31.82 26.51
N SER A 40 21.53 32.56 27.63
CA SER A 40 20.95 32.04 28.87
C SER A 40 19.44 31.79 28.72
N LEU A 41 18.71 32.75 28.14
CA LEU A 41 17.27 32.60 27.84
C LEU A 41 17.00 31.41 26.92
N ARG A 42 17.82 31.24 25.89
CA ARG A 42 17.74 30.06 25.00
C ARG A 42 17.98 28.75 25.76
N SER A 43 18.97 28.70 26.63
CA SER A 43 19.29 27.49 27.41
C SER A 43 18.20 27.13 28.42
N ALA A 44 17.40 28.10 28.85
CA ALA A 44 16.25 27.89 29.72
C ALA A 44 15.02 27.34 28.98
N ALA A 45 14.97 27.45 27.64
CA ALA A 45 13.84 27.02 26.82
C ALA A 45 14.00 25.59 26.28
N ASP A 46 12.98 24.74 26.45
CA ASP A 46 13.01 23.33 26.04
C ASP A 46 13.27 23.10 24.54
N SER A 47 12.81 24.02 23.67
CA SER A 47 13.01 23.98 22.22
C SER A 47 14.07 24.96 21.70
N GLY A 48 14.70 25.71 22.61
CA GLY A 48 15.62 26.80 22.29
C GLY A 48 14.97 28.05 21.67
N VAL A 49 13.63 28.09 21.56
CA VAL A 49 12.89 29.29 21.15
C VAL A 49 12.67 30.19 22.36
N ILE A 50 13.08 31.45 22.25
CA ILE A 50 13.01 32.44 23.33
C ILE A 50 11.64 33.16 23.28
N PRO A 51 10.81 33.05 24.33
CA PRO A 51 9.60 33.86 24.43
C PRO A 51 9.98 35.33 24.66
N LEU A 52 9.49 36.21 23.79
CA LEU A 52 9.70 37.64 23.89
C LEU A 52 8.38 38.34 24.21
N ASP A 53 8.37 39.02 25.35
CA ASP A 53 7.35 40.01 25.70
C ASP A 53 7.71 41.39 25.12
N ASP A 54 6.80 42.37 25.23
CA ASP A 54 7.02 43.74 24.75
C ASP A 54 8.31 44.38 25.31
N ASP A 55 8.63 44.10 26.58
CA ASP A 55 9.87 44.56 27.22
C ASP A 55 11.10 43.92 26.55
N GLY A 56 11.03 42.64 26.20
CA GLY A 56 12.06 41.93 25.46
C GLY A 56 12.26 42.49 24.06
N VAL A 57 11.18 42.78 23.34
CA VAL A 57 11.24 43.45 22.02
C VAL A 57 11.85 44.84 22.14
N SER A 58 11.47 45.62 23.16
CA SER A 58 12.06 46.94 23.38
C SER A 58 13.57 46.85 23.63
N ARG A 59 14.00 45.87 24.43
CA ARG A 59 15.38 45.71 24.89
C ARG A 59 16.32 45.11 23.84
N PHE A 60 15.92 44.03 23.16
CA PHE A 60 16.75 43.30 22.20
C PHE A 60 16.59 43.79 20.75
N ILE A 61 15.55 44.59 20.48
CA ILE A 61 15.28 45.09 19.13
C ILE A 61 15.37 46.61 19.09
N THR A 62 14.54 47.30 19.85
CA THR A 62 14.39 48.76 19.66
C THR A 62 15.51 49.58 20.31
N SER A 63 16.06 49.10 21.43
CA SER A 63 17.04 49.84 22.25
C SER A 63 18.50 49.56 21.85
N VAL A 64 18.74 48.65 20.90
CA VAL A 64 20.09 48.28 20.44
C VAL A 64 20.42 49.04 19.16
N ALA A 65 21.62 49.63 19.11
CA ALA A 65 22.12 50.34 17.93
C ALA A 65 22.26 49.41 16.71
N THR A 66 22.01 49.95 15.52
CA THR A 66 22.25 49.27 14.23
C THR A 66 23.68 49.59 13.75
N PRO A 67 24.50 48.58 13.35
CA PRO A 67 24.19 47.16 13.20
C PRO A 67 24.25 46.35 14.49
N ARG A 68 23.28 45.45 14.67
CA ARG A 68 23.24 44.55 15.83
C ARG A 68 24.24 43.40 15.69
N PRO A 69 24.78 42.88 16.80
CA PRO A 69 25.74 41.79 16.75
C PRO A 69 25.10 40.42 16.48
N TYR A 70 23.76 40.35 16.39
CA TYR A 70 22.98 39.13 16.14
C TYR A 70 21.79 39.38 15.21
N SER A 71 21.25 38.29 14.65
CA SER A 71 19.99 38.24 13.89
C SER A 71 18.93 37.52 14.71
N LEU A 72 17.67 37.95 14.59
CA LEU A 72 16.54 37.32 15.29
C LEU A 72 15.52 36.84 14.28
N ILE A 73 15.05 35.60 14.41
CA ILE A 73 13.88 35.11 13.68
C ILE A 73 12.71 34.97 14.64
N ILE A 74 11.62 35.65 14.32
CA ILE A 74 10.47 35.82 15.20
C ILE A 74 9.27 35.10 14.61
N PHE A 75 8.70 34.19 15.39
CA PHE A 75 7.42 33.54 15.12
C PHE A 75 6.31 34.25 15.89
N PHE A 76 5.29 34.72 15.19
CA PHE A 76 4.13 35.33 15.82
C PHE A 76 3.06 34.27 16.08
N ASP A 77 2.77 34.03 17.35
CA ASP A 77 1.80 33.03 17.82
C ASP A 77 0.55 33.70 18.39
N ALA A 78 -0.58 32.98 18.31
CA ALA A 78 -1.85 33.39 18.91
C ALA A 78 -2.55 32.18 19.52
N VAL A 79 -2.54 32.12 20.86
CA VAL A 79 -3.11 30.98 21.61
C VAL A 79 -4.59 30.79 21.34
N ASP A 80 -5.35 31.87 21.18
CA ASP A 80 -6.80 31.83 20.92
C ASP A 80 -7.14 31.14 19.58
N LEU A 81 -6.20 31.17 18.62
CA LEU A 81 -6.38 30.61 17.28
C LEU A 81 -5.84 29.18 17.16
N HIS A 82 -5.29 28.59 18.23
CA HIS A 82 -4.83 27.19 18.24
C HIS A 82 -5.98 26.19 18.04
N SER A 83 -7.21 26.59 18.33
CA SER A 83 -8.42 25.78 18.10
C SER A 83 -8.76 25.62 16.62
N ASN A 84 -8.31 26.54 15.77
CA ASN A 84 -8.63 26.53 14.34
C ASN A 84 -7.64 25.66 13.56
N ARG A 85 -8.12 24.51 13.08
CA ARG A 85 -7.31 23.53 12.33
C ARG A 85 -6.87 24.02 10.95
N GLU A 86 -7.59 24.97 10.36
CA GLU A 86 -7.28 25.50 9.02
C GLU A 86 -5.99 26.32 9.00
N LEU A 87 -5.67 26.99 10.11
CA LEU A 87 -4.47 27.81 10.24
C LEU A 87 -3.19 27.00 10.51
N GLY A 88 -3.32 25.76 10.98
CA GLY A 88 -2.18 24.87 11.23
C GLY A 88 -1.13 25.41 12.23
N LEU A 89 -1.47 26.41 13.05
CA LEU A 89 -0.51 27.20 13.83
C LEU A 89 0.29 26.36 14.83
N GLN A 90 -0.38 25.40 15.48
CA GLN A 90 0.22 24.43 16.39
C GLN A 90 1.28 23.54 15.70
N LYS A 91 1.00 23.13 14.46
CA LYS A 91 1.95 22.34 13.66
C LYS A 91 3.16 23.21 13.28
N LEU A 92 2.92 24.43 12.83
CA LEU A 92 3.99 25.34 12.43
C LEU A 92 4.89 25.75 13.59
N ARG A 93 4.32 26.04 14.76
CA ARG A 93 5.07 26.32 15.99
C ARG A 93 5.97 25.16 16.38
N ARG A 94 5.47 23.92 16.29
CA ARG A 94 6.28 22.72 16.55
C ARG A 94 7.44 22.60 15.57
N GLU A 95 7.18 22.77 14.27
CA GLU A 95 8.23 22.69 13.24
C GLU A 95 9.27 23.81 13.41
N PHE A 96 8.85 25.03 13.76
CA PHE A 96 9.76 26.14 14.10
C PHE A 96 10.66 25.80 15.29
N GLY A 97 10.11 25.19 16.35
CA GLY A 97 10.89 24.69 17.48
C GLY A 97 11.89 23.60 17.09
N ILE A 98 11.54 22.72 16.16
CA ILE A 98 12.47 21.69 15.64
C ILE A 98 13.62 22.34 14.87
N VAL A 99 13.37 23.36 14.05
CA VAL A 99 14.42 24.11 13.34
C VAL A 99 15.38 24.77 14.33
N SER A 100 14.85 25.43 15.36
CA SER A 100 15.64 26.02 16.45
C SER A 100 16.52 24.98 17.15
N ALA A 101 15.93 23.88 17.61
CA ALA A 101 16.67 22.81 18.29
C ALA A 101 17.75 22.18 17.38
N SER A 102 17.44 22.00 16.10
CA SER A 102 18.40 21.47 15.11
C SER A 102 19.55 22.44 14.86
N PHE A 103 19.26 23.74 14.74
CA PHE A 103 20.27 24.78 14.59
C PHE A 103 21.26 24.77 15.77
N ILE A 104 20.74 24.67 17.00
CA ILE A 104 21.56 24.62 18.23
C ILE A 104 22.43 23.37 18.26
N ALA A 105 21.86 22.20 17.94
CA ALA A 105 22.58 20.94 17.90
C ALA A 105 23.74 20.96 16.88
N ASN A 106 23.52 21.63 15.74
CA ASN A 106 24.49 21.70 14.65
C ASN A 106 25.53 22.83 14.84
N ASN A 107 25.20 23.91 15.57
CA ASN A 107 26.01 25.14 15.66
C ASN A 107 26.42 25.50 17.11
N ASN A 108 26.87 24.53 17.91
CA ASN A 108 27.26 24.71 19.33
C ASN A 108 28.57 25.53 19.57
N GLY A 109 28.90 26.47 18.67
CA GLY A 109 30.10 27.32 18.70
C GLY A 109 29.81 28.79 18.38
N SER A 110 30.78 29.52 17.83
CA SER A 110 30.66 30.98 17.58
C SER A 110 29.52 31.38 16.63
N ASN A 111 29.07 30.48 15.75
CA ASN A 111 27.95 30.73 14.85
C ASN A 111 26.59 30.61 15.53
N GLY A 112 26.48 29.83 16.62
CA GLY A 112 25.27 29.72 17.42
C GLY A 112 24.95 30.99 18.21
N ALA A 113 25.91 31.91 18.38
CA ALA A 113 25.69 33.20 19.04
C ALA A 113 25.22 34.31 18.08
N LYS A 114 25.07 34.01 16.78
CA LYS A 114 24.73 35.01 15.74
C LYS A 114 23.25 34.99 15.34
N LEU A 115 22.52 33.92 15.63
CA LEU A 115 21.11 33.75 15.29
C LEU A 115 20.33 33.21 16.48
N PHE A 116 19.22 33.86 16.80
CA PHE A 116 18.30 33.41 17.85
C PHE A 116 16.88 33.28 17.31
N PHE A 117 16.19 32.24 17.77
CA PHE A 117 14.80 31.95 17.44
C PHE A 117 13.93 32.46 18.58
N CYS A 118 12.89 33.23 18.25
CA CYS A 118 12.02 33.87 19.23
C CYS A 118 10.55 33.64 18.87
N ASP A 119 9.69 33.59 19.88
CA ASP A 119 8.23 33.65 19.69
C ASP A 119 7.62 34.83 20.44
N ILE A 120 6.61 35.46 19.83
CA ILE A 120 5.81 36.54 20.44
C ILE A 120 4.36 36.07 20.43
N ASN A 121 3.73 36.11 21.60
CA ASN A 121 2.33 35.71 21.77
C ASN A 121 1.39 36.93 21.76
N THR A 122 0.28 36.85 21.03
CA THR A 122 -0.74 37.92 21.00
C THR A 122 -1.29 38.29 22.37
N THR A 123 -1.43 37.33 23.29
CA THR A 123 -2.09 37.55 24.60
C THR A 123 -1.32 38.52 25.49
N HIS A 124 0.00 38.61 25.33
CA HIS A 124 0.87 39.41 26.21
C HIS A 124 1.58 40.56 25.50
N SER A 125 1.43 40.69 24.17
CA SER A 125 2.28 41.61 23.38
C SER A 125 1.59 42.21 22.14
N GLU A 126 0.33 42.62 22.27
CA GLU A 126 -0.42 43.37 21.24
C GLU A 126 0.36 44.58 20.67
N PRO A 127 1.08 45.40 21.48
CA PRO A 127 1.91 46.50 20.98
C PRO A 127 3.01 46.04 20.02
N SER A 128 3.65 44.90 20.28
CA SER A 128 4.65 44.33 19.40
C SER A 128 4.06 43.91 18.05
N PHE A 129 2.87 43.31 18.02
CA PHE A 129 2.19 42.96 16.75
C PHE A 129 1.93 44.19 15.86
N HIS A 130 1.53 45.32 16.46
CA HIS A 130 1.39 46.58 15.74
C HIS A 130 2.72 47.14 15.24
N ARG A 131 3.79 47.02 16.04
CA ARG A 131 5.13 47.51 15.68
C ARG A 131 5.72 46.78 14.46
N PHE A 132 5.43 45.48 14.33
CA PHE A 132 5.81 44.66 13.16
C PHE A 132 4.76 44.67 12.02
N ALA A 133 3.69 45.47 12.14
CA ALA A 133 2.60 45.56 11.17
C ALA A 133 1.99 44.19 10.78
N VAL A 134 1.89 43.26 11.73
CA VAL A 134 1.37 41.90 11.48
C VAL A 134 -0.16 41.96 11.35
N LYS A 135 -0.65 41.76 10.13
CA LYS A 135 -2.10 41.75 9.82
C LYS A 135 -2.73 40.36 9.75
N SER A 136 -1.90 39.32 9.57
CA SER A 136 -2.34 37.94 9.40
C SER A 136 -1.30 36.98 9.99
N ILE A 137 -1.80 35.90 10.59
CA ILE A 137 -1.04 34.79 11.18
C ILE A 137 -1.31 33.55 10.30
N PRO A 138 -0.35 32.62 10.10
CA PRO A 138 1.02 32.59 10.65
C PRO A 138 1.95 33.65 10.04
N HIS A 139 2.83 34.19 10.89
CA HIS A 139 3.83 35.19 10.46
C HIS A 139 5.20 34.83 11.01
N ILE A 140 6.18 34.70 10.11
CA ILE A 140 7.60 34.53 10.45
C ILE A 140 8.35 35.72 9.88
N PHE A 141 9.12 36.39 10.74
CA PHE A 141 9.85 37.61 10.40
C PHE A 141 11.31 37.49 10.82
N LEU A 142 12.23 37.76 9.89
CA LEU A 142 13.66 37.87 10.17
C LEU A 142 14.03 39.34 10.39
N VAL A 143 14.65 39.61 11.54
CA VAL A 143 15.27 40.88 11.86
C VAL A 143 16.76 40.79 11.55
N ASP A 144 17.14 41.41 10.42
CA ASP A 144 18.53 41.51 10.01
C ASP A 144 19.32 42.45 10.93
N PRO A 145 20.65 42.25 11.08
CA PRO A 145 21.52 43.13 11.86
C PRO A 145 21.41 44.62 11.52
N TRP A 146 21.09 44.92 10.25
CA TRP A 146 21.06 46.27 9.68
C TRP A 146 19.64 46.87 9.61
N MET A 147 18.64 46.16 10.15
CA MET A 147 17.24 46.54 9.98
C MET A 147 16.82 47.59 11.01
N GLU A 148 16.53 48.81 10.53
CA GLU A 148 15.97 49.90 11.34
C GLU A 148 14.44 49.95 11.28
N ASN A 149 13.85 49.65 10.12
CA ASN A 149 12.40 49.65 9.93
C ASN A 149 11.81 48.24 10.06
N LEU A 150 11.11 47.99 11.18
CA LEU A 150 10.48 46.71 11.49
C LEU A 150 9.18 46.44 10.71
N GLN A 151 8.69 47.40 9.91
CA GLN A 151 7.52 47.25 9.05
C GLN A 151 7.87 46.89 7.60
N ASP A 152 9.17 46.78 7.27
CA ASP A 152 9.59 46.40 5.92
C ASP A 152 9.20 44.95 5.62
N LYS A 153 8.57 44.74 4.47
CA LYS A 153 8.12 43.41 4.02
C LYS A 153 9.29 42.49 3.63
N SER A 154 10.50 43.03 3.45
CA SER A 154 11.69 42.28 3.06
C SER A 154 12.04 41.15 4.06
N GLY A 155 11.77 41.32 5.36
CA GLY A 155 12.06 40.31 6.38
C GLY A 155 11.04 39.15 6.46
N LYS A 156 9.93 39.22 5.71
CA LYS A 156 8.81 38.28 5.85
C LYS A 156 9.03 37.00 5.04
N MET A 157 8.68 35.85 5.63
CA MET A 157 8.55 34.58 4.91
C MET A 157 7.23 34.53 4.12
N GLU A 158 7.28 34.18 2.83
CA GLU A 158 6.10 34.16 1.95
C GLU A 158 5.19 32.96 2.21
N HIS A 159 3.89 33.08 1.93
CA HIS A 159 2.90 32.04 2.24
C HIS A 159 3.09 30.75 1.42
N GLY A 160 3.73 30.82 0.25
CA GLY A 160 4.08 29.65 -0.55
C GLY A 160 5.23 28.82 0.03
N ASP A 161 6.05 29.41 0.91
CA ASP A 161 7.21 28.75 1.49
C ASP A 161 6.83 27.86 2.72
N PHE A 162 5.55 27.71 3.06
CA PHE A 162 5.13 26.82 4.15
C PHE A 162 4.99 25.34 3.72
N GLU A 163 5.15 25.02 2.44
CA GLU A 163 5.19 23.64 1.94
C GLU A 163 6.53 22.98 2.33
N GLY A 164 6.50 21.88 3.11
CA GLY A 164 7.72 21.29 3.68
C GLY A 164 8.26 22.06 4.90
N LEU A 165 7.36 22.34 5.86
CA LEU A 165 7.49 23.31 6.97
C LEU A 165 8.91 23.51 7.53
N ALA A 166 9.53 22.51 8.16
CA ALA A 166 10.85 22.70 8.80
C ALA A 166 12.01 22.90 7.81
N GLU A 167 12.04 22.13 6.73
CA GLU A 167 13.09 22.23 5.71
C GLU A 167 13.03 23.55 4.96
N SER A 168 11.82 24.04 4.64
CA SER A 168 11.64 25.32 3.99
C SER A 168 11.99 26.49 4.90
N MET A 169 11.60 26.43 6.19
CA MET A 169 12.02 27.41 7.20
C MET A 169 13.54 27.46 7.34
N ALA A 170 14.21 26.30 7.37
CA ALA A 170 15.67 26.25 7.39
C ALA A 170 16.27 26.87 6.13
N GLY A 171 15.76 26.54 4.94
CA GLY A 171 16.20 27.14 3.68
C GLY A 171 15.98 28.66 3.61
N PHE A 172 14.90 29.18 4.20
CA PHE A 172 14.68 30.62 4.34
C PHE A 172 15.75 31.27 5.22
N VAL A 173 16.04 30.68 6.38
CA VAL A 173 17.10 31.16 7.28
C VAL A 173 18.45 31.16 6.60
N GLU A 174 18.84 30.07 5.92
CA GLU A 174 20.13 29.95 5.25
C GLU A 174 20.28 30.95 4.11
N ARG A 175 19.23 31.15 3.29
CA ARG A 175 19.23 32.12 2.19
C ARG A 175 19.43 33.56 2.66
N ARG A 176 18.82 33.92 3.78
CA ARG A 176 18.82 35.30 4.29
C ARG A 176 20.03 35.61 5.17
N THR A 177 20.33 34.72 6.12
CA THR A 177 21.38 34.95 7.12
C THR A 177 22.76 34.47 6.65
N LYS A 178 22.83 33.66 5.60
CA LYS A 178 24.05 32.96 5.13
C LYS A 178 24.68 32.04 6.20
N LEU A 179 23.94 31.70 7.26
CA LEU A 179 24.34 30.75 8.29
C LEU A 179 23.76 29.38 7.93
N THR A 180 24.56 28.32 8.09
CA THR A 180 24.12 26.94 7.81
C THR A 180 23.34 26.37 9.00
N VAL A 181 22.09 25.98 8.79
CA VAL A 181 21.23 25.35 9.80
C VAL A 181 21.58 23.87 9.96
N GLY A 182 21.93 23.20 8.86
CA GLY A 182 22.31 21.79 8.85
C GLY A 182 21.10 20.84 8.89
N PRO A 183 21.32 19.52 9.10
CA PRO A 183 20.25 18.53 9.04
C PRO A 183 19.22 18.73 10.18
N ILE A 184 17.94 18.56 9.84
CA ILE A 184 16.81 18.71 10.77
C ILE A 184 16.65 17.44 11.61
N HIS A 185 16.88 17.56 12.92
CA HIS A 185 16.75 16.48 13.89
C HIS A 185 15.33 16.42 14.45
N ARG A 186 14.47 15.59 13.84
CA ARG A 186 13.10 15.40 14.31
C ARG A 186 13.08 14.45 15.52
N PRO A 187 12.40 14.79 16.64
CA PRO A 187 12.24 13.84 17.74
C PRO A 187 11.43 12.62 17.27
N PRO A 188 11.75 11.40 17.73
CA PRO A 188 10.98 10.22 17.37
C PRO A 188 9.53 10.38 17.85
N LEU A 189 8.57 10.00 17.01
CA LEU A 189 7.13 10.07 17.34
C LEU A 189 6.75 9.22 18.56
N LEU A 190 7.57 8.23 18.87
CA LEU A 190 7.38 7.28 19.96
C LEU A 190 8.52 7.42 20.95
N SER A 191 8.19 7.39 22.24
CA SER A 191 9.19 7.40 23.31
C SER A 191 10.10 6.18 23.20
N LYS A 192 11.38 6.31 23.58
CA LYS A 192 12.32 5.18 23.61
C LYS A 192 11.77 3.98 24.40
N ALA A 193 10.99 4.24 25.46
CA ALA A 193 10.30 3.22 26.23
C ALA A 193 9.15 2.54 25.46
N GLN A 194 8.38 3.31 24.68
CA GLN A 194 7.32 2.75 23.82
C GLN A 194 7.93 1.91 22.70
N ILE A 195 9.03 2.37 22.09
CA ILE A 195 9.76 1.63 21.07
C ILE A 195 10.31 0.32 21.65
N SER A 196 10.88 0.35 22.87
CA SER A 196 11.35 -0.88 23.52
C SER A 196 10.22 -1.85 23.84
N VAL A 197 9.06 -1.36 24.28
CA VAL A 197 7.87 -2.19 24.53
C VAL A 197 7.34 -2.81 23.23
N ILE A 198 7.22 -2.02 22.16
CA ILE A 198 6.77 -2.51 20.85
C ILE A 198 7.75 -3.54 20.31
N THR A 199 9.05 -3.26 20.39
CA THR A 199 10.09 -4.21 19.93
C THR A 199 10.05 -5.50 20.74
N ALA A 200 9.91 -5.42 22.06
CA ALA A 200 9.76 -6.61 22.91
C ALA A 200 8.50 -7.40 22.55
N LEU A 201 7.37 -6.73 22.35
CA LEU A 201 6.11 -7.36 21.95
C LEU A 201 6.22 -8.06 20.60
N VAL A 202 6.86 -7.43 19.62
CA VAL A 202 7.14 -8.03 18.32
C VAL A 202 8.02 -9.26 18.49
N VAL A 203 9.17 -9.14 19.18
CA VAL A 203 10.12 -10.26 19.37
C VAL A 203 9.48 -11.44 20.10
N ILE A 204 8.62 -11.19 21.09
CA ILE A 204 7.87 -12.24 21.81
C ILE A 204 6.80 -12.85 20.89
N SER A 205 6.12 -12.04 20.08
CA SER A 205 5.02 -12.49 19.24
C SER A 205 5.49 -13.23 17.99
N THR A 206 6.64 -12.88 17.42
CA THR A 206 7.18 -13.50 16.20
C THR A 206 7.30 -15.04 16.29
N PRO A 207 7.96 -15.65 17.29
CA PRO A 207 8.07 -17.10 17.38
C PRO A 207 6.72 -17.78 17.63
N ILE A 208 5.82 -17.13 18.39
CA ILE A 208 4.46 -17.64 18.66
C ILE A 208 3.65 -17.65 17.36
N LEU A 209 3.70 -16.56 16.59
CA LEU A 209 3.00 -16.43 15.32
C LEU A 209 3.55 -17.38 14.27
N ILE A 210 4.87 -17.51 14.12
CA ILE A 210 5.51 -18.46 13.19
C ILE A 210 5.09 -19.90 13.50
N LYS A 211 5.13 -20.30 14.78
CA LYS A 211 4.68 -21.64 15.19
C LYS A 211 3.20 -21.87 14.89
N LYS A 212 2.36 -20.85 15.07
CA LYS A 212 0.92 -20.92 14.79
C LYS A 212 0.63 -20.99 13.29
N VAL A 213 1.36 -20.24 12.46
CA VAL A 213 1.29 -20.26 11.00
C VAL A 213 1.70 -21.64 10.47
N LEU A 214 2.82 -22.20 10.93
CA LEU A 214 3.30 -23.52 10.48
C LEU A 214 2.33 -24.66 10.83
N LYS A 215 1.55 -24.52 11.91
CA LYS A 215 0.52 -25.49 12.31
C LYS A 215 -0.81 -25.35 11.55
N GLY A 216 -0.97 -24.33 10.71
CA GLY A 216 -2.24 -24.05 10.03
C GLY A 216 -3.35 -23.51 10.94
N GLU A 217 -3.06 -23.20 12.20
CA GLU A 217 -4.04 -22.73 13.20
C GLU A 217 -4.30 -21.21 13.13
N THR A 218 -3.90 -20.55 12.04
CA THR A 218 -4.06 -19.10 11.85
C THR A 218 -5.19 -18.78 10.90
N LEU A 219 -5.82 -17.62 11.13
CA LEU A 219 -6.82 -17.02 10.24
C LEU A 219 -6.32 -16.87 8.78
N LEU A 220 -5.00 -16.78 8.57
CA LEU A 220 -4.38 -16.74 7.24
C LEU A 220 -4.53 -18.02 6.41
N HIS A 221 -4.85 -19.16 7.03
CA HIS A 221 -5.10 -20.41 6.29
C HIS A 221 -6.58 -20.60 5.93
N ASP A 222 -7.47 -19.80 6.51
CA ASP A 222 -8.89 -19.88 6.21
C ASP A 222 -9.19 -19.11 4.91
N ARG A 223 -9.67 -19.84 3.89
CA ARG A 223 -10.11 -19.26 2.61
C ARG A 223 -11.20 -18.19 2.80
N ARG A 224 -12.02 -18.27 3.85
CA ARG A 224 -13.08 -17.30 4.13
C ARG A 224 -12.51 -15.93 4.48
N VAL A 225 -11.39 -15.89 5.19
CA VAL A 225 -10.72 -14.64 5.57
C VAL A 225 -10.15 -13.95 4.34
N TRP A 226 -9.51 -14.70 3.44
CA TRP A 226 -9.03 -14.16 2.17
C TRP A 226 -10.16 -13.73 1.24
N LEU A 227 -11.26 -14.48 1.20
CA LEU A 227 -12.45 -14.09 0.44
C LEU A 227 -13.03 -12.77 0.97
N SER A 228 -13.21 -12.64 2.29
CA SER A 228 -13.68 -11.40 2.92
C SER A 228 -12.71 -10.23 2.68
N GLY A 229 -11.40 -10.49 2.74
CA GLY A 229 -10.37 -9.50 2.43
C GLY A 229 -10.43 -9.03 0.97
N ALA A 230 -10.64 -9.93 0.02
CA ALA A 230 -10.79 -9.59 -1.39
C ALA A 230 -12.04 -8.75 -1.65
N VAL A 231 -13.18 -9.10 -1.05
CA VAL A 231 -14.42 -8.32 -1.13
C VAL A 231 -14.23 -6.93 -0.51
N PHE A 232 -13.51 -6.83 0.61
CA PHE A 232 -13.20 -5.55 1.24
C PHE A 232 -12.38 -4.64 0.32
N VAL A 233 -11.30 -5.15 -0.28
CA VAL A 233 -10.49 -4.39 -1.24
C VAL A 233 -11.31 -3.96 -2.46
N TYR A 234 -12.14 -4.86 -3.00
CA TYR A 234 -13.04 -4.57 -4.11
C TYR A 234 -14.03 -3.44 -3.77
N PHE A 235 -14.64 -3.46 -2.59
CA PHE A 235 -15.56 -2.42 -2.14
C PHE A 235 -14.92 -1.02 -2.16
N PHE A 236 -13.72 -0.88 -1.59
CA PHE A 236 -13.01 0.42 -1.56
C PHE A 236 -12.57 0.88 -2.95
N SER A 237 -12.26 -0.06 -3.84
CA SER A 237 -11.95 0.23 -5.24
C SER A 237 -13.16 0.78 -6.00
N VAL A 238 -14.32 0.14 -5.88
CA VAL A 238 -15.54 0.53 -6.61
C VAL A 238 -16.20 1.77 -6.01
N ALA A 239 -16.07 1.97 -4.69
CA ALA A 239 -16.60 3.14 -3.99
C ALA A 239 -15.89 4.47 -4.37
N GLY A 240 -14.89 4.44 -5.25
CA GLY A 240 -14.19 5.66 -5.69
C GLY A 240 -13.29 6.28 -4.62
N THR A 241 -12.90 5.53 -3.59
CA THR A 241 -12.15 6.10 -2.45
C THR A 241 -10.83 6.73 -2.86
N MET A 242 -10.15 6.19 -3.88
CA MET A 242 -8.92 6.79 -4.42
C MET A 242 -9.17 8.20 -4.98
N HIS A 243 -10.26 8.40 -5.74
CA HIS A 243 -10.63 9.70 -6.28
C HIS A 243 -10.97 10.70 -5.16
N ASN A 244 -11.67 10.23 -4.12
CA ASN A 244 -12.10 11.07 -3.00
C ASN A 244 -10.94 11.48 -2.07
N ILE A 245 -9.92 10.63 -1.91
CA ILE A 245 -8.68 10.97 -1.15
C ILE A 245 -7.88 12.06 -1.88
N ILE A 246 -7.74 11.95 -3.20
CA ILE A 246 -6.92 12.89 -3.98
C ILE A 246 -7.53 14.30 -3.98
N ASN A 247 -8.87 14.39 -3.96
CA ASN A 247 -9.59 15.64 -4.06
C ASN A 247 -10.08 16.20 -2.71
N ASP A 248 -9.65 15.62 -1.58
CA ASP A 248 -10.07 16.02 -0.22
C ASP A 248 -11.59 16.23 -0.09
N ALA A 249 -12.39 15.31 -0.66
CA ALA A 249 -13.84 15.48 -0.70
C ALA A 249 -14.45 15.42 0.74
N PRO A 250 -15.45 16.25 1.09
CA PRO A 250 -16.26 16.09 2.30
C PRO A 250 -17.16 14.84 2.29
N MET A 251 -17.56 14.38 3.49
CA MET A 251 -18.46 13.23 3.65
C MET A 251 -19.90 13.51 3.21
N TYR A 252 -20.39 14.72 3.48
CA TYR A 252 -21.72 15.20 3.15
C TYR A 252 -21.68 16.72 3.08
N LEU A 253 -22.61 17.32 2.34
CA LEU A 253 -22.80 18.77 2.32
C LEU A 253 -24.02 19.13 3.16
N ARG A 254 -23.94 20.25 3.88
CA ARG A 254 -25.10 20.89 4.51
C ARG A 254 -25.57 22.00 3.60
N ASP A 255 -26.85 21.96 3.25
CA ASP A 255 -27.48 23.02 2.48
C ASP A 255 -27.47 24.33 3.30
N HIS A 256 -27.10 25.44 2.67
CA HIS A 256 -26.91 26.73 3.34
C HIS A 256 -28.17 27.63 3.30
N GLU A 257 -29.33 27.06 3.01
CA GLU A 257 -30.63 27.74 3.09
C GLU A 257 -31.61 26.99 4.01
N GLY A 258 -31.56 27.29 5.31
CA GLY A 258 -32.68 27.14 6.24
C GLY A 258 -33.20 25.73 6.57
N SER A 259 -32.71 24.67 5.94
CA SER A 259 -33.10 23.28 6.22
C SER A 259 -31.90 22.49 6.72
N ASN A 260 -32.02 21.82 7.88
CA ASN A 260 -31.02 20.90 8.41
C ASN A 260 -30.95 19.57 7.61
N SER A 261 -31.21 19.63 6.31
CA SER A 261 -31.14 18.49 5.41
C SER A 261 -29.69 18.24 5.00
N LEU A 262 -29.20 17.06 5.34
CA LEU A 262 -27.92 16.54 4.91
C LEU A 262 -28.05 16.06 3.46
N VAL A 263 -27.25 16.61 2.55
CA VAL A 263 -27.21 16.19 1.15
C VAL A 263 -26.06 15.20 0.97
N PHE A 264 -26.41 13.96 0.64
CA PHE A 264 -25.47 12.85 0.46
C PHE A 264 -25.10 12.58 -1.00
N PHE A 265 -25.83 13.15 -1.96
CA PHE A 265 -25.62 12.98 -3.40
C PHE A 265 -25.46 14.35 -4.06
N TYR A 266 -24.41 14.52 -4.87
CA TYR A 266 -24.13 15.78 -5.55
C TYR A 266 -24.47 15.67 -7.04
N GLU A 267 -25.23 16.60 -7.61
CA GLU A 267 -25.70 16.52 -9.01
C GLU A 267 -24.64 16.92 -10.07
N GLY A 268 -23.41 17.27 -9.66
CA GLY A 268 -22.32 17.67 -10.55
C GLY A 268 -21.46 16.51 -11.04
N SER A 269 -21.10 16.50 -12.33
CA SER A 269 -20.34 15.42 -12.98
C SER A 269 -18.87 15.29 -12.55
N HIS A 270 -18.29 16.33 -11.93
CA HIS A 270 -16.85 16.41 -11.63
C HIS A 270 -16.51 16.23 -10.15
N PHE A 271 -17.50 16.04 -9.28
CA PHE A 271 -17.27 16.00 -7.84
C PHE A 271 -18.16 14.95 -7.19
N GLN A 272 -17.53 13.99 -6.49
CA GLN A 272 -18.20 12.90 -5.80
C GLN A 272 -17.96 13.01 -4.29
N LEU A 273 -19.04 12.92 -3.51
CA LEU A 273 -18.96 12.86 -2.05
C LEU A 273 -18.61 11.45 -1.59
N TRP A 274 -17.95 11.33 -0.43
CA TRP A 274 -17.67 10.01 0.15
C TRP A 274 -18.93 9.21 0.46
N GLY A 275 -19.99 9.89 0.93
CA GLY A 275 -21.28 9.26 1.21
C GLY A 275 -21.89 8.61 -0.03
N GLU A 276 -21.88 9.32 -1.15
CA GLU A 276 -22.32 8.82 -2.46
C GLU A 276 -21.46 7.63 -2.92
N GLY A 277 -20.13 7.76 -2.88
CA GLY A 277 -19.21 6.68 -3.24
C GLY A 277 -19.42 5.39 -2.44
N PHE A 278 -19.60 5.50 -1.12
CA PHE A 278 -19.89 4.34 -0.28
C PHE A 278 -21.27 3.75 -0.52
N ALA A 279 -22.30 4.57 -0.76
CA ALA A 279 -23.64 4.06 -1.09
C ALA A 279 -23.62 3.28 -2.42
N VAL A 280 -22.97 3.82 -3.44
CA VAL A 280 -22.79 3.18 -4.75
C VAL A 280 -21.94 1.91 -4.61
N GLY A 281 -20.79 1.97 -3.95
CA GLY A 281 -19.92 0.83 -3.71
C GLY A 281 -20.60 -0.30 -2.93
N PHE A 282 -21.46 0.04 -1.97
CA PHE A 282 -22.26 -0.94 -1.22
C PHE A 282 -23.26 -1.64 -2.14
N LEU A 283 -24.00 -0.88 -2.96
CA LEU A 283 -24.94 -1.45 -3.92
C LEU A 283 -24.25 -2.41 -4.90
N TYR A 284 -23.13 -2.01 -5.50
CA TYR A 284 -22.37 -2.87 -6.42
C TYR A 284 -21.85 -4.14 -5.74
N THR A 285 -21.40 -4.03 -4.48
CA THR A 285 -20.90 -5.18 -3.72
C THR A 285 -22.04 -6.14 -3.38
N VAL A 286 -23.20 -5.63 -2.95
CA VAL A 286 -24.39 -6.46 -2.66
C VAL A 286 -24.88 -7.15 -3.92
N VAL A 287 -25.03 -6.44 -5.04
CA VAL A 287 -25.47 -7.04 -6.31
C VAL A 287 -24.47 -8.08 -6.81
N GLY A 288 -23.16 -7.80 -6.72
CA GLY A 288 -22.12 -8.76 -7.09
C GLY A 288 -22.14 -10.02 -6.24
N LEU A 289 -22.30 -9.88 -4.91
CA LEU A 289 -22.43 -11.02 -4.01
C LEU A 289 -23.73 -11.80 -4.24
N LEU A 290 -24.85 -11.11 -4.54
CA LEU A 290 -26.10 -11.77 -4.90
C LEU A 290 -25.96 -12.57 -6.20
N LEU A 291 -25.31 -12.03 -7.24
CA LEU A 291 -25.04 -12.78 -8.47
C LEU A 291 -24.12 -13.98 -8.26
N ALA A 292 -23.19 -13.91 -7.29
CA ALA A 292 -22.35 -15.06 -6.92
C ALA A 292 -23.10 -16.09 -6.04
N PHE A 293 -24.05 -15.63 -5.22
CA PHE A 293 -24.80 -16.48 -4.29
C PHE A 293 -26.00 -17.14 -4.97
N VAL A 294 -26.68 -16.47 -5.90
CA VAL A 294 -27.87 -16.98 -6.59
C VAL A 294 -27.60 -18.32 -7.30
N PRO A 295 -26.50 -18.53 -8.06
CA PRO A 295 -26.18 -19.82 -8.63
C PRO A 295 -25.96 -20.92 -7.59
N ASN A 296 -25.26 -20.61 -6.49
CA ASN A 296 -24.98 -21.58 -5.42
C ASN A 296 -26.21 -21.89 -4.55
N ALA A 297 -27.09 -20.91 -4.35
CA ALA A 297 -28.35 -21.07 -3.63
C ALA A 297 -29.39 -21.79 -4.49
N LEU A 298 -29.38 -21.58 -5.82
CA LEU A 298 -30.19 -22.34 -6.78
C LEU A 298 -29.75 -23.79 -6.91
N THR A 299 -28.47 -24.10 -6.66
CA THR A 299 -28.02 -25.50 -6.55
C THR A 299 -28.44 -26.18 -5.24
N ASP A 300 -28.66 -25.41 -4.16
CA ASP A 300 -29.14 -25.94 -2.87
C ASP A 300 -30.69 -25.95 -2.76
N TYR A 301 -31.40 -25.12 -3.54
CA TYR A 301 -32.85 -25.18 -3.67
C TYR A 301 -33.25 -26.13 -4.81
N ASP A 302 -33.71 -27.32 -4.46
CA ASP A 302 -34.37 -28.27 -5.36
C ASP A 302 -35.70 -27.64 -5.85
N PHE A 303 -35.61 -26.79 -6.88
CA PHE A 303 -36.76 -26.23 -7.57
C PHE A 303 -37.49 -27.39 -8.25
N GLY A 304 -38.49 -27.93 -7.55
CA GLY A 304 -39.45 -28.84 -8.14
C GLY A 304 -40.04 -28.22 -9.40
N SER A 305 -39.63 -28.78 -10.55
CA SER A 305 -40.33 -28.75 -11.83
C SER A 305 -41.16 -27.49 -12.13
N VAL A 306 -40.50 -26.34 -12.37
CA VAL A 306 -41.14 -25.24 -13.10
C VAL A 306 -40.66 -25.28 -14.55
N HIS A 307 -41.48 -25.90 -15.40
CA HIS A 307 -41.35 -25.85 -16.84
C HIS A 307 -41.53 -24.40 -17.32
N ILE A 308 -40.43 -23.69 -17.54
CA ILE A 308 -40.43 -22.48 -18.37
C ILE A 308 -40.24 -22.94 -19.81
N VAL A 309 -41.35 -23.04 -20.54
CA VAL A 309 -41.37 -23.23 -21.99
C VAL A 309 -41.02 -21.89 -22.63
N LEU A 310 -39.73 -21.65 -22.88
CA LEU A 310 -39.30 -20.67 -23.87
C LEU A 310 -39.11 -21.42 -25.19
N GLY A 311 -39.95 -21.06 -26.17
CA GLY A 311 -39.89 -21.59 -27.51
C GLY A 311 -38.55 -21.23 -28.17
N CYS A 312 -37.78 -22.25 -28.50
CA CYS A 312 -36.81 -22.21 -29.58
C CYS A 312 -36.78 -23.57 -30.26
N GLU A 313 -36.68 -23.48 -31.58
CA GLU A 313 -36.86 -24.52 -32.58
C GLU A 313 -35.83 -25.66 -32.47
N GLU A 314 -36.31 -26.85 -32.84
CA GLU A 314 -35.65 -28.14 -33.06
C GLU A 314 -34.11 -28.21 -33.04
N ILE A 315 -33.55 -28.81 -31.98
CA ILE A 315 -32.34 -29.65 -32.04
C ILE A 315 -32.62 -30.95 -31.27
N GLY A 316 -32.22 -32.06 -31.88
CA GLY A 316 -32.60 -33.45 -31.57
C GLY A 316 -32.58 -33.85 -30.09
N ARG A 317 -33.72 -34.34 -29.66
CA ARG A 317 -34.05 -34.90 -28.35
C ARG A 317 -33.42 -36.29 -28.16
N GLN A 318 -32.14 -36.36 -27.79
CA GLN A 318 -31.58 -37.57 -27.14
C GLN A 318 -30.34 -37.34 -26.26
N ASP A 319 -29.58 -36.25 -26.44
CA ASP A 319 -28.29 -36.07 -25.75
C ASP A 319 -28.33 -35.30 -24.41
N ILE A 320 -29.47 -34.71 -24.02
CA ILE A 320 -29.55 -33.91 -22.77
C ILE A 320 -30.10 -34.73 -21.59
N LYS A 321 -30.67 -35.92 -21.83
CA LYS A 321 -31.25 -36.75 -20.76
C LYS A 321 -30.20 -37.41 -19.86
N TYR A 322 -28.96 -37.57 -20.31
CA TYR A 322 -27.89 -38.18 -19.49
C TYR A 322 -27.16 -37.19 -18.58
N PHE A 323 -27.29 -35.87 -18.80
CA PHE A 323 -26.59 -34.88 -17.98
C PHE A 323 -27.34 -34.50 -16.68
N LEU A 324 -28.66 -34.74 -16.59
CA LEU A 324 -29.49 -34.28 -15.47
C LEU A 324 -30.21 -35.38 -14.67
N ILE A 325 -30.05 -36.67 -15.03
CA ILE A 325 -30.71 -37.78 -14.29
C ILE A 325 -29.80 -38.41 -13.21
N GLY A 326 -28.50 -38.13 -13.22
CA GLY A 326 -27.54 -38.74 -12.27
C GLY A 326 -27.52 -38.17 -10.84
N HIS A 327 -28.25 -37.08 -10.54
CA HIS A 327 -28.16 -36.39 -9.25
C HIS A 327 -29.28 -36.69 -8.25
N ARG A 328 -30.15 -37.68 -8.51
CA ARG A 328 -31.30 -37.94 -7.63
C ARG A 328 -31.59 -39.42 -7.34
N ALA A 329 -30.55 -40.23 -7.17
CA ALA A 329 -30.68 -41.58 -6.63
C ALA A 329 -29.60 -41.88 -5.57
N GLY A 330 -29.89 -41.47 -4.33
CA GLY A 330 -29.50 -42.19 -3.11
C GLY A 330 -28.09 -41.98 -2.56
N ILE A 331 -27.95 -41.06 -1.60
CA ILE A 331 -27.09 -41.27 -0.42
C ILE A 331 -27.82 -40.72 0.82
N ASP A 332 -28.75 -41.52 1.36
CA ASP A 332 -28.94 -41.61 2.80
C ASP A 332 -27.97 -42.69 3.28
N GLY A 333 -26.99 -42.33 4.10
CA GLY A 333 -26.05 -43.30 4.66
C GLY A 333 -24.67 -42.72 4.90
N SER A 334 -24.48 -42.23 6.13
CA SER A 334 -23.19 -41.97 6.76
C SER A 334 -22.18 -43.10 6.49
N LEU A 335 -21.25 -42.86 5.56
CA LEU A 335 -19.94 -43.50 5.53
C LEU A 335 -18.90 -42.42 5.24
N ALA A 336 -18.18 -42.03 6.30
CA ALA A 336 -16.99 -41.20 6.20
C ALA A 336 -15.95 -41.91 5.33
N PHE A 337 -15.89 -41.56 4.04
CA PHE A 337 -14.87 -42.07 3.13
C PHE A 337 -13.59 -41.27 3.35
N LYS A 338 -12.63 -41.86 4.06
CA LYS A 338 -11.23 -41.44 4.05
C LYS A 338 -10.80 -41.28 2.59
N THR A 339 -10.42 -40.07 2.18
CA THR A 339 -9.65 -39.87 0.96
C THR A 339 -8.34 -40.63 1.12
N ASN A 340 -8.26 -41.82 0.53
CA ASN A 340 -7.03 -42.60 0.41
C ASN A 340 -6.12 -41.92 -0.61
N LYS A 341 -5.51 -40.80 -0.20
CA LYS A 341 -4.49 -40.08 -0.96
C LYS A 341 -3.38 -41.07 -1.35
N GLY A 342 -3.31 -41.45 -2.63
CA GLY A 342 -2.26 -42.31 -3.18
C GLY A 342 -2.75 -43.57 -3.93
N ILE A 343 -4.00 -44.02 -3.76
CA ILE A 343 -4.51 -45.20 -4.51
C ILE A 343 -4.74 -44.84 -5.98
N GLU A 344 -5.20 -43.62 -6.25
CA GLU A 344 -5.45 -43.11 -7.60
C GLU A 344 -4.19 -43.09 -8.47
N GLU A 345 -3.05 -42.74 -7.87
CA GLU A 345 -1.76 -42.68 -8.56
C GLU A 345 -1.25 -44.10 -8.90
N GLU A 346 -1.45 -45.05 -7.99
CA GLU A 346 -1.10 -46.45 -8.21
C GLU A 346 -1.95 -47.08 -9.33
N VAL A 347 -3.27 -46.85 -9.29
CA VAL A 347 -4.21 -47.29 -10.34
C VAL A 347 -3.87 -46.66 -11.68
N ALA A 348 -3.64 -45.34 -11.72
CA ALA A 348 -3.29 -44.63 -12.95
C ALA A 348 -2.00 -45.16 -13.57
N ARG A 349 -0.95 -45.35 -12.76
CA ARG A 349 0.34 -45.88 -13.24
C ARG A 349 0.22 -47.32 -13.72
N ALA A 350 -0.52 -48.17 -13.01
CA ALA A 350 -0.78 -49.55 -13.43
C ALA A 350 -1.58 -49.59 -14.74
N PHE A 351 -2.63 -48.77 -14.86
CA PHE A 351 -3.42 -48.64 -16.08
C PHE A 351 -2.57 -48.18 -17.26
N VAL A 352 -1.78 -47.11 -17.10
CA VAL A 352 -0.92 -46.56 -18.15
C VAL A 352 0.07 -47.62 -18.65
N ASN A 353 0.75 -48.31 -17.73
CA ASN A 353 1.68 -49.38 -18.10
C ASN A 353 0.97 -50.50 -18.88
N HIS A 354 -0.23 -50.90 -18.44
CA HIS A 354 -1.01 -51.93 -19.12
C HIS A 354 -1.50 -51.49 -20.51
N TYR A 355 -2.05 -50.27 -20.61
CA TYR A 355 -2.58 -49.71 -21.85
C TYR A 355 -1.51 -49.65 -22.94
N TYR A 356 -0.36 -49.02 -22.66
CA TYR A 356 0.69 -48.89 -23.67
C TYR A 356 1.38 -50.22 -23.98
N HIS A 357 1.49 -51.13 -23.00
CA HIS A 357 1.97 -52.48 -23.27
C HIS A 357 1.05 -53.22 -24.24
N LEU A 358 -0.28 -53.14 -24.06
CA LEU A 358 -1.24 -53.70 -25.01
C LEU A 358 -1.16 -52.97 -26.36
N PHE A 359 -1.03 -51.65 -26.38
CA PHE A 359 -0.94 -50.90 -27.61
C PHE A 359 0.26 -51.32 -28.48
N ASP A 360 1.40 -51.55 -27.84
CA ASP A 360 2.66 -51.90 -28.51
C ASP A 360 2.70 -53.37 -28.95
N ASN A 361 2.11 -54.30 -28.17
CA ASN A 361 2.27 -55.74 -28.38
C ASN A 361 1.01 -56.47 -28.88
N ASP A 362 -0.19 -55.99 -28.51
CA ASP A 362 -1.48 -56.59 -28.88
C ASP A 362 -2.59 -55.54 -28.96
N ARG A 363 -2.53 -54.72 -30.02
CA ARG A 363 -3.49 -53.63 -30.26
C ARG A 363 -4.92 -54.11 -30.38
N SER A 364 -5.13 -55.38 -30.73
CA SER A 364 -6.46 -55.97 -30.87
C SER A 364 -7.19 -56.07 -29.52
N SER A 365 -6.45 -56.30 -28.43
CA SER A 365 -6.97 -56.43 -27.08
C SER A 365 -7.34 -55.09 -26.42
N LEU A 366 -6.94 -53.94 -27.00
CA LEU A 366 -7.28 -52.62 -26.45
C LEU A 366 -8.79 -52.38 -26.37
N SER A 367 -9.59 -53.01 -27.23
CA SER A 367 -11.06 -52.87 -27.19
C SER A 367 -11.66 -53.30 -25.85
N THR A 368 -10.97 -54.16 -25.08
CA THR A 368 -11.43 -54.62 -23.76
C THR A 368 -11.40 -53.52 -22.68
N LEU A 369 -10.63 -52.43 -22.92
CA LEU A 369 -10.53 -51.30 -22.01
C LEU A 369 -11.62 -50.24 -22.22
N TYR A 370 -12.40 -50.37 -23.30
CA TYR A 370 -13.46 -49.43 -23.66
C TYR A 370 -14.85 -50.08 -23.53
N ASN A 371 -15.85 -49.23 -23.38
CA ASN A 371 -17.25 -49.60 -23.35
C ASN A 371 -18.00 -48.96 -24.54
N PRO A 372 -19.26 -49.38 -24.80
CA PRO A 372 -20.08 -48.78 -25.85
C PRO A 372 -20.31 -47.26 -25.70
N THR A 373 -20.17 -46.72 -24.49
CA THR A 373 -20.30 -45.28 -24.19
C THR A 373 -18.98 -44.51 -24.26
N SER A 374 -17.86 -45.17 -24.58
CA SER A 374 -16.55 -44.54 -24.59
C SER A 374 -16.38 -43.57 -25.74
N LEU A 375 -15.59 -42.53 -25.52
CA LEU A 375 -15.23 -41.53 -26.52
C LEU A 375 -13.72 -41.45 -26.70
N LEU A 376 -13.27 -41.46 -27.95
CA LEU A 376 -11.88 -41.18 -28.34
C LEU A 376 -11.84 -39.90 -29.18
N THR A 377 -10.96 -38.98 -28.83
CA THR A 377 -10.54 -37.88 -29.72
C THR A 377 -9.11 -38.14 -30.15
N PHE A 378 -8.89 -38.54 -31.41
CA PHE A 378 -7.56 -38.82 -31.95
C PHE A 378 -7.18 -37.74 -32.96
N GLU A 379 -6.15 -36.93 -32.67
CA GLU A 379 -5.71 -35.83 -33.54
C GLU A 379 -6.85 -34.84 -33.91
N GLY A 380 -7.83 -34.68 -33.01
CA GLY A 380 -9.00 -33.82 -33.22
C GLY A 380 -10.24 -34.51 -33.81
N GLN A 381 -10.11 -35.74 -34.31
CA GLN A 381 -11.26 -36.54 -34.78
C GLN A 381 -11.94 -37.24 -33.60
N LYS A 382 -13.24 -36.95 -33.37
CA LYS A 382 -14.06 -37.61 -32.35
C LYS A 382 -14.65 -38.92 -32.87
N ILE A 383 -14.57 -39.96 -32.05
CA ILE A 383 -14.97 -41.34 -32.35
C ILE A 383 -15.75 -41.85 -31.14
N TYR A 384 -16.90 -42.49 -31.40
CA TYR A 384 -17.86 -42.88 -30.37
C TYR A 384 -18.04 -44.39 -30.38
N GLY A 385 -17.92 -45.01 -29.20
CA GLY A 385 -18.18 -46.43 -29.01
C GLY A 385 -16.99 -47.36 -29.32
N VAL A 386 -16.97 -48.51 -28.64
CA VAL A 386 -15.85 -49.47 -28.65
C VAL A 386 -15.53 -50.04 -30.05
N GLU A 387 -16.52 -50.27 -30.90
CA GLU A 387 -16.30 -50.83 -32.25
C GLU A 387 -15.53 -49.85 -33.14
N ASP A 388 -15.98 -48.60 -33.22
CA ASP A 388 -15.35 -47.56 -34.02
C ASP A 388 -13.97 -47.17 -33.46
N ILE A 389 -13.81 -47.17 -32.13
CA ILE A 389 -12.51 -46.98 -31.47
C ILE A 389 -11.55 -48.12 -31.86
N SER A 390 -11.98 -49.37 -31.75
CA SER A 390 -11.17 -50.53 -32.14
C SER A 390 -10.75 -50.46 -33.61
N ASN A 391 -11.68 -50.10 -34.49
CA ASN A 391 -11.42 -49.94 -35.92
C ASN A 391 -10.41 -48.82 -36.18
N LYS A 392 -10.55 -47.66 -35.54
CA LYS A 392 -9.58 -46.56 -35.68
C LYS A 392 -8.19 -46.97 -35.23
N LEU A 393 -8.08 -47.60 -34.06
CA LEU A 393 -6.78 -48.02 -33.51
C LEU A 393 -6.09 -49.06 -34.41
N LYS A 394 -6.86 -49.97 -35.02
CA LYS A 394 -6.33 -50.94 -36.00
C LYS A 394 -5.93 -50.32 -37.34
N GLN A 395 -6.57 -49.22 -37.74
CA GLN A 395 -6.31 -48.52 -39.01
C GLN A 395 -5.17 -47.50 -38.94
N LEU A 396 -4.48 -47.39 -37.81
CA LEU A 396 -3.33 -46.50 -37.69
C LEU A 396 -2.25 -46.92 -38.70
N PRO A 397 -1.55 -45.97 -39.34
CA PRO A 397 -0.66 -46.23 -40.48
C PRO A 397 0.65 -46.92 -40.10
N PHE A 398 0.73 -47.51 -38.91
CA PHE A 398 1.90 -48.18 -38.38
C PHE A 398 1.51 -49.47 -37.64
N ASP A 399 2.18 -50.56 -37.98
CA ASP A 399 1.98 -51.85 -37.33
C ASP A 399 2.77 -51.93 -36.02
N GLN A 400 4.04 -51.53 -36.04
CA GLN A 400 4.94 -51.58 -34.89
C GLN A 400 5.27 -50.17 -34.38
N CYS A 401 4.95 -49.92 -33.12
CA CYS A 401 5.34 -48.73 -32.39
C CYS A 401 5.82 -49.10 -30.99
N ARG A 402 6.60 -48.19 -30.37
CA ARG A 402 6.99 -48.30 -28.97
C ARG A 402 6.71 -46.99 -28.25
N HIS A 403 5.91 -47.05 -27.21
CA HIS A 403 5.64 -45.89 -26.35
C HIS A 403 6.72 -45.77 -25.27
N LEU A 404 7.27 -44.57 -25.12
CA LEU A 404 8.23 -44.18 -24.08
C LEU A 404 7.56 -43.12 -23.19
N ILE A 405 6.98 -43.58 -22.09
CA ILE A 405 6.24 -42.71 -21.16
C ILE A 405 7.23 -41.88 -20.33
N SER A 406 7.04 -40.56 -20.32
CA SER A 406 7.90 -39.62 -19.59
C SER A 406 7.28 -39.20 -18.27
N THR A 407 6.00 -38.82 -18.27
CA THR A 407 5.27 -38.42 -17.06
C THR A 407 3.86 -38.97 -17.05
N VAL A 408 3.35 -39.24 -15.84
CA VAL A 408 1.98 -39.66 -15.59
C VAL A 408 1.50 -38.88 -14.37
N ASP A 409 0.47 -38.07 -14.57
CA ASP A 409 -0.20 -37.31 -13.52
C ASP A 409 -1.65 -37.79 -13.41
N SER A 410 -2.19 -37.84 -12.19
CA SER A 410 -3.57 -38.29 -11.97
C SER A 410 -4.31 -37.41 -10.96
N GLN A 411 -5.61 -37.23 -11.19
CA GLN A 411 -6.52 -36.54 -10.28
C GLN A 411 -7.83 -37.34 -10.15
N PRO A 412 -8.47 -37.37 -8.98
CA PRO A 412 -9.82 -37.91 -8.87
C PRO A 412 -10.79 -37.06 -9.70
N SER A 413 -11.59 -37.71 -10.56
CA SER A 413 -12.75 -37.06 -11.18
C SER A 413 -13.91 -37.05 -10.18
N SER A 414 -14.79 -36.05 -10.27
CA SER A 414 -15.74 -35.62 -9.24
C SER A 414 -16.29 -36.71 -8.32
N MET A 415 -16.29 -36.44 -7.00
CA MET A 415 -16.90 -37.31 -5.99
C MET A 415 -18.43 -37.24 -5.91
N ALA A 416 -19.08 -36.42 -6.75
CA ALA A 416 -20.53 -36.23 -6.70
C ALA A 416 -21.25 -37.36 -7.46
N GLY A 417 -21.93 -38.25 -6.73
CA GLY A 417 -22.73 -39.34 -7.30
C GLY A 417 -22.15 -40.76 -7.16
N GLY A 418 -21.17 -40.98 -6.27
CA GLY A 418 -20.70 -42.31 -5.90
C GLY A 418 -19.86 -43.05 -6.95
N CYS A 419 -19.67 -42.48 -8.14
CA CYS A 419 -18.83 -43.02 -9.21
C CYS A 419 -17.52 -42.22 -9.30
N GLY A 420 -16.64 -42.40 -8.31
CA GLY A 420 -15.34 -41.73 -8.28
C GLY A 420 -14.43 -42.22 -9.41
N GLY A 421 -14.34 -41.49 -10.51
CA GLY A 421 -13.42 -41.77 -11.60
C GLY A 421 -12.03 -41.18 -11.36
N ILE A 422 -11.11 -41.45 -12.28
CA ILE A 422 -9.73 -40.95 -12.24
C ILE A 422 -9.43 -40.28 -13.58
N LEU A 423 -9.05 -39.01 -13.55
CA LEU A 423 -8.44 -38.32 -14.68
C LEU A 423 -6.95 -38.62 -14.67
N VAL A 424 -6.43 -39.10 -15.81
CA VAL A 424 -5.02 -39.43 -16.00
C VAL A 424 -4.51 -38.61 -17.16
N PHE A 425 -3.40 -37.90 -16.96
CA PHE A 425 -2.69 -37.15 -17.99
C PHE A 425 -1.32 -37.78 -18.21
N VAL A 426 -1.01 -38.10 -19.46
CA VAL A 426 0.20 -38.78 -19.87
C VAL A 426 0.94 -37.92 -20.88
N SER A 427 2.25 -37.79 -20.67
CA SER A 427 3.16 -37.21 -21.65
C SER A 427 4.27 -38.21 -21.96
N GLY A 428 4.62 -38.34 -23.24
CA GLY A 428 5.60 -39.32 -23.67
C GLY A 428 6.08 -39.10 -25.10
N SER A 429 6.83 -40.08 -25.59
CA SER A 429 7.27 -40.12 -26.99
C SER A 429 6.92 -41.48 -27.62
N LEU A 430 6.54 -41.46 -28.88
CA LEU A 430 6.19 -42.60 -29.71
C LEU A 430 7.34 -42.85 -30.69
N GLN A 431 8.01 -43.99 -30.56
CA GLN A 431 9.01 -44.43 -31.52
C GLN A 431 8.34 -45.33 -32.57
N LEU A 432 8.35 -44.92 -33.82
CA LEU A 432 7.88 -45.74 -34.94
C LEU A 432 9.03 -46.58 -35.49
N HIS A 433 8.74 -47.79 -35.96
CA HIS A 433 9.74 -48.65 -36.58
C HIS A 433 10.21 -48.05 -37.91
N GLY A 434 11.51 -47.78 -38.04
CA GLY A 434 12.10 -47.20 -39.25
C GLY A 434 12.24 -45.68 -39.27
N GLU A 435 11.75 -44.98 -38.25
CA GLU A 435 12.00 -43.55 -38.05
C GLU A 435 13.06 -43.33 -36.97
N ASP A 436 14.02 -42.43 -37.20
CA ASP A 436 15.08 -42.11 -36.24
C ASP A 436 14.61 -41.16 -35.12
N HIS A 437 13.56 -40.37 -35.39
CA HIS A 437 13.08 -39.33 -34.47
C HIS A 437 11.80 -39.77 -33.76
N PRO A 438 11.78 -39.87 -32.42
CA PRO A 438 10.56 -40.19 -31.69
C PRO A 438 9.60 -39.00 -31.70
N LEU A 439 8.32 -39.27 -31.98
CA LEU A 439 7.26 -38.27 -32.00
C LEU A 439 6.74 -38.03 -30.57
N ARG A 440 6.75 -36.78 -30.10
CA ARG A 440 6.19 -36.46 -28.78
C ARG A 440 4.66 -36.50 -28.82
N PHE A 441 4.05 -36.96 -27.74
CA PHE A 441 2.59 -36.97 -27.63
C PHE A 441 2.12 -36.60 -26.22
N SER A 442 0.87 -36.18 -26.14
CA SER A 442 0.14 -36.03 -24.89
C SER A 442 -1.22 -36.72 -25.00
N GLN A 443 -1.59 -37.44 -23.95
CA GLN A 443 -2.81 -38.23 -23.92
C GLN A 443 -3.50 -38.10 -22.57
N THR A 444 -4.81 -37.91 -22.59
CA THR A 444 -5.65 -37.83 -21.38
C THR A 444 -6.65 -38.97 -21.37
N PHE A 445 -6.78 -39.65 -20.23
CA PHE A 445 -7.78 -40.68 -19.99
C PHE A 445 -8.70 -40.27 -18.84
N HIS A 446 -9.98 -40.58 -18.96
CA HIS A 446 -10.94 -40.53 -17.87
C HIS A 446 -11.40 -41.96 -17.56
N LEU A 447 -10.90 -42.51 -16.46
CA LEU A 447 -11.18 -43.85 -15.99
C LEU A 447 -12.41 -43.85 -15.09
N ILE A 448 -13.33 -44.78 -15.31
CA ILE A 448 -14.51 -44.97 -14.48
C ILE A 448 -14.44 -46.36 -13.82
N PRO A 449 -14.67 -46.47 -12.50
CA PRO A 449 -14.66 -47.75 -11.82
C PRO A 449 -15.88 -48.60 -12.23
N LEU A 450 -15.66 -49.90 -12.35
CA LEU A 450 -16.69 -50.93 -12.50
C LEU A 450 -16.96 -51.57 -11.13
N PRO A 451 -18.14 -52.20 -10.93
CA PRO A 451 -18.53 -52.81 -9.66
C PRO A 451 -17.59 -53.89 -9.10
N GLN A 452 -16.65 -54.39 -9.92
CA GLN A 452 -15.67 -55.43 -9.56
C GLN A 452 -14.28 -54.87 -9.21
N GLY A 453 -14.13 -53.54 -9.07
CA GLY A 453 -12.84 -52.90 -8.79
C GLY A 453 -11.92 -52.75 -10.00
N SER A 454 -12.39 -53.11 -11.20
CA SER A 454 -11.74 -52.81 -12.48
C SER A 454 -12.11 -51.40 -12.95
N PHE A 455 -11.41 -50.89 -13.96
CA PHE A 455 -11.65 -49.58 -14.56
C PHE A 455 -11.81 -49.71 -16.08
N PHE A 456 -12.64 -48.86 -16.67
CA PHE A 456 -12.71 -48.70 -18.12
C PHE A 456 -12.49 -47.24 -18.53
N VAL A 457 -12.09 -47.02 -19.77
CA VAL A 457 -11.84 -45.69 -20.34
C VAL A 457 -13.15 -45.10 -20.84
N GLN A 458 -13.67 -44.08 -20.15
CA GLN A 458 -14.86 -43.36 -20.58
C GLN A 458 -14.53 -42.29 -21.62
N ASN A 459 -13.48 -41.50 -21.39
CA ASN A 459 -13.02 -40.50 -22.36
C ASN A 459 -11.52 -40.63 -22.58
N GLU A 460 -11.11 -40.49 -23.83
CA GLU A 460 -9.72 -40.45 -24.24
C GLU A 460 -9.48 -39.30 -25.22
N MET A 461 -8.38 -38.59 -25.03
CA MET A 461 -7.91 -37.57 -25.98
C MET A 461 -6.44 -37.78 -26.24
N PHE A 462 -6.07 -38.06 -27.49
CA PHE A 462 -4.70 -38.23 -27.95
C PHE A 462 -4.31 -37.12 -28.91
N ARG A 463 -3.13 -36.54 -28.70
CA ARG A 463 -2.54 -35.55 -29.61
C ARG A 463 -1.03 -35.72 -29.73
N LEU A 464 -0.52 -35.67 -30.96
CA LEU A 464 0.88 -35.50 -31.27
C LEU A 464 1.29 -34.04 -31.07
N ASN A 465 2.45 -33.86 -30.44
CA ASN A 465 3.04 -32.57 -30.19
C ASN A 465 4.02 -32.28 -31.33
N TYR A 466 3.54 -31.58 -32.36
CA TYR A 466 4.38 -31.04 -33.43
C TYR A 466 5.17 -29.86 -32.86
N GLY A 467 6.50 -30.00 -32.80
CA GLY A 467 7.40 -29.00 -32.21
C GLY A 467 8.69 -28.89 -33.00
#